data_AF-A0A414UPX4-F1
#
_entry.id   AF-A0A414UPX4-F1
#
_cell.length_a   1.000
_cell.length_b   1.000
_cell.length_c   1.000
_cell.angle_alpha   90.00
_cell.angle_beta   90.00
_cell.angle_gamma   90.00
#
_symmetry.space_group_name_H-M   'P 1'
#
loop_
_entity.id
_entity.type
_entity.pdbx_description
1 polymer ?
#
loop_
_entity_poly.entity_id
_entity_poly.type
_entity_poly.pdbx_seq_one_letter_code
_entity_poly.pdbx_strand_id
1 'polypeptide(L)' 'ATYIDRVAKGETTILFLRKKQDPETPFYTMEVNNGVMIQCRAKYNGDMTEEVKEFVELFKRKKLKRTERKAG' A
#
# COMPACT_ATOMS: atom_id res chain seq x y z
N ALA A 1 5.57 -17.70 -10.89
CA ALA A 1 5.04 -16.33 -11.04
C ALA A 1 6.01 -15.39 -10.35
N THR A 2 6.68 -14.55 -11.12
CA THR A 2 7.55 -13.50 -10.60
C THR A 2 6.71 -12.41 -9.94
N TYR A 3 7.35 -11.57 -9.13
CA TYR A 3 6.73 -10.37 -8.56
C TYR A 3 6.02 -9.52 -9.64
N ILE A 4 6.65 -9.40 -10.81
CA ILE A 4 6.15 -8.64 -11.96
C ILE A 4 4.84 -9.24 -12.50
N ASP A 5 4.75 -10.57 -12.60
CA ASP A 5 3.53 -11.23 -13.10
C ASP A 5 2.32 -10.94 -12.20
N ARG A 6 2.53 -10.93 -10.87
CA ARG A 6 1.47 -10.66 -9.88
C ARG A 6 1.02 -9.20 -9.93
N VAL A 7 1.95 -8.28 -10.17
CA VAL A 7 1.65 -6.86 -10.37
C VAL A 7 0.86 -6.68 -11.68
N ALA A 8 1.30 -7.30 -12.77
CA ALA A 8 0.63 -7.22 -14.07
C ALA A 8 -0.80 -7.79 -14.03
N LYS A 9 -1.05 -8.82 -13.22
CA LYS A 9 -2.38 -9.40 -13.00
C LYS A 9 -3.26 -8.59 -12.05
N GLY A 10 -2.74 -7.56 -11.39
CA GLY A 10 -3.45 -6.79 -10.38
C GLY A 10 -3.62 -7.52 -9.04
N GLU A 11 -2.94 -8.65 -8.84
CA GLU A 11 -2.90 -9.38 -7.57
C GLU A 11 -2.09 -8.61 -6.53
N THR A 12 -1.00 -7.95 -6.97
CA THR A 12 -0.20 -7.04 -6.15
C THR A 12 -0.34 -5.61 -6.66
N THR A 13 -0.76 -4.70 -5.78
CA THR A 13 -0.83 -3.26 -6.02
C THR A 13 0.25 -2.56 -5.20
N ILE A 14 1.10 -1.78 -5.87
CA ILE A 14 2.12 -0.95 -5.24
C ILE A 14 1.57 0.48 -5.18
N LEU A 15 1.54 1.05 -3.97
CA LEU A 15 1.07 2.40 -3.71
C LEU A 15 2.22 3.26 -3.19
N PHE A 16 2.28 4.51 -3.65
CA PHE A 16 3.28 5.47 -3.22
C PHE A 16 2.64 6.50 -2.30
N LEU A 17 3.05 6.50 -1.03
CA LEU A 17 2.65 7.52 -0.07
C LEU A 17 3.54 8.75 -0.25
N ARG A 18 2.90 9.92 -0.27
CA ARG A 18 3.55 11.23 -0.42
C ARG A 18 2.92 12.21 0.56
N LYS A 19 3.69 13.21 0.98
CA LYS A 19 3.15 14.31 1.78
C LYS A 19 2.43 15.28 0.86
N LYS A 20 1.30 15.83 1.29
CA LYS A 20 0.54 16.79 0.47
C LYS A 20 1.36 18.04 0.11
N GLN A 21 2.22 18.48 1.03
CA GLN A 21 3.10 19.64 0.84
C GLN A 21 4.28 19.34 -0.08
N ASP A 22 4.63 18.06 -0.26
CA ASP A 22 5.77 17.62 -1.07
C ASP A 22 5.43 16.31 -1.81
N PRO A 23 4.68 16.41 -2.93
CA PRO A 23 4.23 15.26 -3.69
C PRO A 23 5.34 14.60 -4.51
N GLU A 24 6.41 15.34 -4.83
CA GLU A 24 7.52 14.84 -5.65
C GLU A 24 8.52 14.03 -4.81
N THR A 25 8.64 14.33 -3.51
CA THR A 25 9.55 13.59 -2.63
C THR A 25 8.97 12.25 -2.17
N PRO A 26 9.70 11.13 -2.39
CA PRO A 26 9.30 9.84 -1.86
C PRO A 26 9.24 9.81 -0.33
N PHE A 27 8.12 9.30 0.21
CA PHE A 27 7.93 9.17 1.65
C PHE A 27 7.89 7.70 2.07
N TYR A 28 6.85 6.97 1.69
CA TYR A 28 6.73 5.52 1.91
C TYR A 28 6.22 4.80 0.67
N THR A 29 6.54 3.52 0.57
CA THR A 29 5.99 2.60 -0.42
C THR A 29 5.18 1.54 0.30
N MET A 30 3.93 1.36 -0.13
CA MET A 30 3.00 0.39 0.43
C MET A 30 2.72 -0.69 -0.61
N GLU A 31 2.73 -1.94 -0.19
CA GLU A 31 2.36 -3.08 -1.04
C GLU A 31 1.10 -3.74 -0.50
N VAL A 32 0.12 -3.89 -1.40
CA VAL A 32 -1.16 -4.54 -1.13
C VAL A 32 -1.25 -5.76 -2.02
N ASN A 33 -1.45 -6.93 -1.45
CA ASN A 33 -1.76 -8.14 -2.20
C ASN A 33 -3.21 -8.55 -1.93
N ASN A 34 -4.05 -8.63 -2.97
CA ASN A 34 -5.46 -9.02 -2.88
C ASN A 34 -6.24 -8.28 -1.78
N GLY A 35 -5.99 -6.98 -1.62
CA GLY A 35 -6.62 -6.16 -0.58
C GLY A 35 -6.03 -6.32 0.82
N VAL A 36 -4.97 -7.11 1.00
CA VAL A 36 -4.23 -7.23 2.25
C VAL A 36 -2.94 -6.44 2.16
N MET A 37 -2.69 -5.55 3.12
CA MET A 37 -1.42 -4.85 3.22
C MET A 37 -0.31 -5.83 3.63
N ILE A 38 0.69 -6.00 2.77
CA ILE A 38 1.84 -6.88 3.03
C ILE A 38 2.99 -6.10 3.67
N GLN A 39 3.29 -4.92 3.14
CA GLN A 39 4.40 -4.11 3.64
C GLN A 39 4.18 -2.61 3.44
N CYS A 40 4.79 -1.83 4.32
CA CYS A 40 4.95 -0.39 4.17
C CYS A 40 6.36 -0.02 4.64
N ARG A 41 7.18 0.52 3.74
CA ARG A 41 8.60 0.80 3.99
C ARG A 41 8.98 2.20 3.54
N ALA A 42 9.78 2.88 4.35
CA ALA A 42 10.44 4.12 3.99
C ALA A 42 11.69 3.85 3.16
N LYS A 43 12.37 4.93 2.76
CA LYS A 43 13.70 4.85 2.15
C LYS A 43 14.63 3.96 3.00
N TYR A 44 15.46 3.16 2.33
CA TYR A 44 16.38 2.19 2.96
C TYR A 44 15.69 1.11 3.83
N ASN A 45 14.47 0.68 3.45
CA ASN A 45 13.66 -0.28 4.23
C ASN A 45 13.33 0.22 5.65
N GLY A 46 13.39 1.53 5.87
CA GLY A 46 13.06 2.15 7.15
C GLY A 46 11.65 1.79 7.61
N ASP A 47 11.50 1.65 8.93
CA ASP A 47 10.22 1.37 9.54
C ASP A 47 9.26 2.57 9.45
N MET A 48 7.98 2.27 9.67
CA MET A 48 6.95 3.29 9.75
C MET A 48 7.11 4.10 11.04
N THR A 49 7.03 5.42 10.92
CA THR A 49 6.73 6.29 12.08
C THR A 49 5.31 6.01 12.58
N GLU A 50 5.02 6.41 13.82
CA GLU A 50 3.70 6.17 14.42
C GLU A 50 2.56 6.83 13.63
N GLU A 51 2.77 8.07 13.16
CA GLU A 51 1.84 8.78 12.26
C GLU A 51 1.51 7.96 11.00
N VAL A 52 2.52 7.35 10.40
CA VAL A 52 2.34 6.55 9.17
C VAL A 52 1.64 5.24 9.48
N LYS A 53 1.91 4.61 10.63
CA LYS A 53 1.17 3.41 11.07
C LYS A 53 -0.31 3.74 11.26
N GLU A 54 -0.64 4.84 11.93
CA GLU A 54 -2.03 5.25 12.13
C GLU A 54 -2.75 5.51 10.81
N PHE A 55 -2.08 6.22 9.88
CA PHE A 55 -2.60 6.43 8.53
C PHE A 55 -2.82 5.12 7.78
N VAL A 56 -1.83 4.21 7.81
CA VAL A 56 -1.89 2.91 7.15
C VAL A 56 -3.03 2.06 7.73
N GLU A 57 -3.22 2.06 9.05
CA GLU A 57 -4.35 1.37 9.69
C GLU A 57 -5.70 1.98 9.29
N LEU A 58 -5.79 3.31 9.23
CA LEU A 58 -6.99 3.98 8.74
C LEU A 58 -7.26 3.63 7.27
N PHE A 59 -6.22 3.61 6.44
CA PHE A 59 -6.30 3.21 5.03
C PHE A 59 -6.76 1.77 4.89
N LYS A 60 -6.18 0.83 5.65
CA LYS A 60 -6.63 -0.57 5.71
C LYS A 60 -8.12 -0.64 6.04
N ARG A 61 -8.57 0.06 7.07
CA ARG A 61 -9.98 0.05 7.48
C ARG A 61 -10.93 0.67 6.46
N LYS A 62 -10.53 1.74 5.77
CA LYS A 62 -11.42 2.50 4.87
C LYS A 62 -11.39 2.03 3.41
N LYS A 63 -10.25 1.51 2.95
CA LYS A 63 -10.00 1.22 1.52
C LYS A 63 -9.73 -0.26 1.26
N LEU A 64 -9.23 -0.99 2.25
CA LEU A 64 -8.91 -2.41 2.11
C LEU A 64 -9.96 -3.35 2.71
N LYS A 65 -10.72 -2.91 3.73
CA LYS A 65 -11.87 -3.66 4.23
C LYS A 65 -13.00 -3.64 3.19
N ARG A 66 -13.08 -4.76 2.46
CA ARG A 66 -14.27 -5.30 1.80
C ARG A 66 -14.86 -4.41 0.69
N THR A 67 -14.29 -4.55 -0.51
CA THR A 67 -15.17 -4.78 -1.66
C THR A 67 -15.14 -6.29 -1.87
N GLU A 68 -16.14 -7.01 -1.33
CA GLU A 68 -16.57 -8.21 -2.02
C GLU A 68 -16.95 -7.76 -3.43
N ARG A 69 -16.02 -7.88 -4.38
CA ARG A 69 -16.44 -7.93 -5.78
C ARG A 69 -17.30 -9.19 -5.84
N LYS A 70 -18.61 -9.00 -5.86
CA LYS A 70 -19.52 -9.99 -6.41
C LYS A 70 -18.94 -10.36 -7.77
N ALA A 71 -18.38 -11.56 -7.87
CA ALA A 71 -18.18 -12.20 -9.15
C ALA A 71 -19.58 -12.38 -9.73
N GLY A 72 -19.93 -11.51 -10.67
CA GLY A 72 -21.00 -11.74 -11.62
C GLY A 72 -20.46 -12.53 -12.80
#